data_AF-X0X7I4-F1
#
_entry.id   AF-X0X7I4-F1
#
_cell.length_a   1.000
_cell.length_b   1.000
_cell.length_c   1.000
_cell.angle_alpha   90.00
_cell.angle_beta   90.00
_cell.angle_gamma   90.00
#
_symmetry.space_group_name_H-M   'P 1'
#
loop_
_entity.id
_entity.type
_entity.pdbx_description
1 polymer ?
#
loop_
_entity_poly.entity_id
_entity_poly.type
_entity_poly.pdbx_seq_one_letter_code
_entity_poly.pdbx_strand_id
1 'polypeptide(L)'
;MANIRLSKSKLQEYDLCSWKYKLKHIDFIKEPETKYAIYAKEGQDFHTMVVNFFKNVNPFSNKKFIEKPYTDVTKLEYFDNFINKFVKPILLKSCKNKAKYYFPILLEEKIYNKQYDFSGIIDAVFINNKDEEYIIMDWKTGKMKSRVEIREELAYYKLLLDESGLLDKPVKYCSMFFVKTGKLFF
;
A
#
# COMPACT_ATOMS: atom_id res chain seq x y z
N MET A 1 3.43 -1.23 -31.91
CA MET A 1 2.52 -1.89 -30.94
C MET A 1 2.68 -1.17 -29.60
N ALA A 2 1.59 -0.85 -28.91
CA ALA A 2 1.69 -0.30 -27.56
C ALA A 2 2.25 -1.39 -26.63
N ASN A 3 3.35 -1.12 -25.94
CA ASN A 3 3.92 -2.07 -24.99
C ASN A 3 3.07 -2.02 -23.70
N ILE A 4 2.21 -3.01 -23.50
CA ILE A 4 1.26 -3.03 -22.38
C ILE A 4 1.97 -3.55 -21.13
N ARG A 5 2.42 -2.61 -20.30
CA ARG A 5 2.93 -2.94 -18.96
C ARG A 5 1.83 -3.58 -18.13
N LEU A 6 2.12 -4.73 -17.57
CA LEU A 6 1.19 -5.44 -16.71
C LEU A 6 1.30 -4.94 -15.26
N SER A 7 0.20 -5.08 -14.52
CA SER A 7 0.13 -4.83 -13.08
C SER A 7 -0.76 -5.89 -12.45
N LYS A 8 -0.65 -6.07 -11.14
CA LYS A 8 -1.53 -6.98 -10.39
C LYS A 8 -3.02 -6.72 -10.68
N SER A 9 -3.45 -5.46 -10.64
CA SER A 9 -4.86 -5.09 -10.91
C SER A 9 -5.29 -5.43 -12.34
N LYS A 10 -4.38 -5.31 -13.31
CA LYS A 10 -4.58 -5.69 -14.70
C LYS A 10 -4.71 -7.20 -14.89
N LEU A 11 -3.85 -7.99 -14.23
CA LEU A 11 -3.92 -9.45 -14.25
C LEU A 11 -5.23 -9.94 -13.64
N GLN A 12 -5.57 -9.44 -12.45
CA GLN A 12 -6.84 -9.78 -11.77
C GLN A 12 -8.06 -9.42 -12.64
N GLU A 13 -8.04 -8.27 -13.33
CA GLU A 13 -9.14 -7.90 -14.22
C GLU A 13 -9.24 -8.83 -15.45
N TYR A 14 -8.10 -9.24 -16.02
CA TYR A 14 -8.08 -10.20 -17.13
C TYR A 14 -8.61 -11.57 -16.72
N ASP A 15 -8.18 -12.09 -15.57
CA ASP A 15 -8.61 -13.39 -15.04
C ASP A 15 -10.11 -13.41 -14.73
N LEU A 16 -10.65 -12.30 -14.22
CA LEU A 16 -12.08 -12.16 -13.95
C LEU A 16 -12.90 -11.97 -15.24
N CYS A 17 -12.42 -11.14 -16.18
CA CYS A 17 -13.11 -10.85 -17.42
C CYS A 17 -12.14 -10.30 -18.49
N SER A 18 -11.62 -11.18 -19.33
CA SER A 18 -10.72 -10.83 -20.43
C SER A 18 -11.31 -9.81 -21.42
N TRP A 19 -12.64 -9.85 -21.64
CA TRP A 19 -13.32 -8.88 -22.49
C TRP A 19 -13.28 -7.47 -21.88
N LYS A 20 -13.54 -7.34 -20.59
CA LYS A 20 -13.44 -6.07 -19.87
C LYS A 20 -12.01 -5.51 -19.96
N TYR A 21 -11.02 -6.37 -19.72
CA TYR A 21 -9.61 -6.01 -19.85
C TYR A 21 -9.30 -5.44 -21.23
N LYS A 22 -9.72 -6.12 -22.31
CA LYS A 22 -9.53 -5.65 -23.68
C LYS A 22 -10.15 -4.28 -23.89
N LEU A 23 -11.43 -4.12 -23.58
CA LEU A 23 -12.13 -2.85 -23.80
C LEU A 23 -11.44 -1.68 -23.07
N LYS A 24 -10.99 -1.90 -21.84
CA LYS A 24 -10.41 -0.84 -20.99
C LYS A 24 -8.94 -0.56 -21.28
N HIS A 25 -8.12 -1.59 -21.42
CA HIS A 25 -6.66 -1.48 -21.45
C HIS A 25 -6.05 -1.59 -22.85
N ILE A 26 -6.80 -2.12 -23.82
CA ILE A 26 -6.37 -2.23 -25.23
C ILE A 26 -7.15 -1.24 -26.09
N ASP A 27 -8.48 -1.23 -25.99
CA ASP A 27 -9.35 -0.38 -26.81
C ASP A 27 -9.57 1.02 -26.17
N PHE A 28 -9.08 1.23 -24.94
CA PHE A 28 -9.20 2.49 -24.18
C PHE A 28 -10.62 3.05 -24.05
N ILE A 29 -11.62 2.17 -24.03
CA ILE A 29 -13.01 2.54 -23.83
C ILE A 29 -13.19 2.96 -22.37
N LYS A 30 -13.60 4.21 -22.17
CA LYS A 30 -13.80 4.79 -20.84
C LYS A 30 -14.92 4.04 -20.12
N GLU A 31 -14.63 3.53 -18.92
CA GLU A 31 -15.67 2.96 -18.07
C GLU A 31 -16.68 4.06 -17.68
N PRO A 32 -17.99 3.76 -17.71
CA PRO A 32 -18.99 4.70 -17.23
C PRO A 32 -18.76 4.96 -15.73
N GLU A 33 -18.97 6.20 -15.29
CA GLU A 33 -18.93 6.50 -13.86
C GLU A 33 -20.01 5.67 -13.14
N THR A 34 -19.56 4.82 -12.23
CA THR A 34 -20.46 4.02 -11.41
C THR A 34 -20.56 4.63 -10.02
N LYS A 35 -21.65 4.31 -9.31
CA LYS A 35 -21.78 4.60 -7.88
C LYS A 35 -20.63 4.07 -7.02
N TYR A 36 -19.83 3.14 -7.54
CA TYR A 36 -18.68 2.55 -6.85
C TYR A 36 -17.38 3.37 -7.02
N ALA A 37 -17.34 4.35 -7.93
CA ALA A 37 -16.20 5.24 -8.11
C ALA A 37 -15.83 6.00 -6.82
N ILE A 38 -16.83 6.27 -5.97
CA ILE A 38 -16.62 6.87 -4.65
C ILE A 38 -15.68 6.04 -3.77
N TYR A 39 -15.78 4.70 -3.80
CA TYR A 39 -14.93 3.83 -2.97
C TYR A 39 -13.47 3.83 -3.43
N ALA A 40 -13.24 3.94 -4.74
CA ALA A 40 -11.88 4.07 -5.28
C ALA A 40 -11.25 5.40 -4.84
N LYS A 41 -12.03 6.50 -4.89
CA LYS A 41 -11.60 7.81 -4.39
C LYS A 41 -11.32 7.78 -2.88
N GLU A 42 -12.20 7.18 -2.09
CA GLU A 42 -11.99 6.99 -0.64
C GLU A 42 -10.69 6.23 -0.33
N GLY A 43 -10.37 5.21 -1.14
CA GLY A 43 -9.07 4.53 -1.07
C GLY A 43 -7.92 5.49 -1.32
N GLN A 44 -7.94 6.21 -2.44
CA GLN A 44 -6.88 7.16 -2.80
C GLN A 44 -6.66 8.27 -1.76
N ASP A 45 -7.75 8.82 -1.22
CA ASP A 45 -7.71 9.84 -0.18
C ASP A 45 -7.03 9.30 1.09
N PHE A 46 -7.35 8.06 1.47
CA PHE A 46 -6.72 7.39 2.61
C PHE A 46 -5.21 7.18 2.40
N HIS A 47 -4.78 6.66 1.25
CA HIS A 47 -3.35 6.47 0.96
C HIS A 47 -2.60 7.81 1.00
N THR A 48 -3.18 8.86 0.40
CA THR A 48 -2.63 10.23 0.43
C THR A 48 -2.46 10.73 1.87
N MET A 49 -3.45 10.50 2.72
CA MET A 49 -3.39 10.82 4.14
C MET A 49 -2.27 10.05 4.86
N VAL A 50 -2.12 8.74 4.65
CA VAL A 50 -1.05 7.93 5.26
C VAL A 50 0.33 8.45 4.86
N VAL A 51 0.50 8.78 3.57
CA VAL A 51 1.75 9.36 3.05
C VAL A 51 2.08 10.67 3.76
N ASN A 52 1.10 11.57 3.85
CA ASN A 52 1.26 12.86 4.50
C ASN A 52 1.55 12.69 6.00
N PHE A 53 0.87 11.77 6.68
CA PHE A 53 1.12 11.45 8.07
C PHE A 53 2.58 11.07 8.29
N PHE A 54 3.07 10.03 7.61
CA PHE A 54 4.43 9.57 7.79
C PHE A 54 5.45 10.62 7.36
N LYS A 55 5.24 11.36 6.27
CA LYS A 55 6.16 12.44 5.86
C LYS A 55 6.27 13.58 6.89
N ASN A 56 5.17 13.89 7.58
CA ASN A 56 5.13 14.99 8.54
C ASN A 56 5.63 14.60 9.93
N VAL A 57 5.43 13.35 10.35
CA VAL A 57 5.84 12.87 11.68
C VAL A 57 7.19 12.14 11.69
N ASN A 58 7.77 11.85 10.52
CA ASN A 58 9.05 11.13 10.42
C ASN A 58 10.22 12.00 10.92
N PRO A 59 10.88 11.62 12.03
CA PRO A 59 12.00 12.38 12.60
C PRO A 59 13.27 12.33 11.73
N PHE A 60 13.33 11.44 10.75
CA PHE A 60 14.44 11.30 9.80
C PHE A 60 14.21 12.07 8.50
N SER A 61 13.03 12.65 8.31
CA SER A 61 12.74 13.54 7.20
C SER A 61 13.31 14.92 7.51
N ASN A 62 14.26 15.41 6.71
CA ASN A 62 14.81 16.77 6.80
C ASN A 62 13.77 17.89 6.49
N LYS A 63 12.48 17.57 6.35
CA LYS A 63 11.43 18.53 6.03
C LYS A 63 10.79 19.03 7.32
N LYS A 64 10.80 20.35 7.51
CA LYS A 64 10.04 21.06 8.56
C LYS A 64 8.61 20.49 8.62
N PHE A 65 8.17 20.23 9.85
CA PHE A 65 6.81 19.79 10.19
C PHE A 65 5.78 20.55 9.32
N ILE A 66 5.09 19.86 8.41
CA ILE A 66 4.06 20.50 7.60
C ILE A 66 2.82 20.61 8.49
N GLU A 67 2.55 21.81 9.01
CA GLU A 67 1.35 22.17 9.78
C GLU A 67 0.07 22.17 8.91
N LYS A 68 -0.06 21.27 7.93
CA LYS A 68 -1.35 21.11 7.27
C LYS A 68 -2.21 20.24 8.17
N PRO A 69 -3.40 20.72 8.59
CA PRO A 69 -4.32 19.90 9.33
C PRO A 69 -4.69 18.69 8.46
N TYR A 70 -4.87 17.53 9.08
CA TYR A 70 -5.33 16.29 8.44
C TYR A 70 -6.80 16.45 8.00
N THR A 71 -7.09 17.36 7.07
CA THR A 71 -8.47 17.78 6.75
C THR A 71 -9.14 16.97 5.66
N ASP A 72 -8.42 16.12 4.94
CA ASP A 72 -8.96 15.44 3.75
C ASP A 72 -9.23 13.94 3.96
N VAL A 73 -9.37 13.47 5.21
CA VAL A 73 -9.86 12.11 5.42
C VAL A 73 -11.37 12.12 5.30
N THR A 74 -11.85 11.65 4.16
CA THR A 74 -13.28 11.53 3.84
C THR A 74 -14.08 10.72 4.87
N LYS A 75 -13.41 9.91 5.72
CA LYS A 75 -14.01 9.19 6.85
C LYS A 75 -13.13 9.24 8.10
N LEU A 76 -13.62 9.92 9.14
CA LEU A 76 -13.01 9.93 10.47
C LEU A 76 -12.71 8.52 11.00
N GLU A 77 -13.58 7.55 10.74
CA GLU A 77 -13.38 6.14 11.14
C GLU A 77 -12.07 5.54 10.61
N TYR A 78 -11.68 5.86 9.38
CA TYR A 78 -10.45 5.32 8.79
C TYR A 78 -9.22 5.90 9.46
N PHE A 79 -9.24 7.21 9.72
CA PHE A 79 -8.20 7.87 10.48
C PHE A 79 -8.13 7.30 11.91
N ASP A 80 -9.26 7.15 12.58
CA ASP A 80 -9.32 6.61 13.94
C ASP A 80 -8.80 5.18 14.02
N ASN A 81 -9.15 4.31 13.08
CA ASN A 81 -8.61 2.95 13.04
C ASN A 81 -7.11 2.95 12.72
N PHE A 82 -6.67 3.73 11.75
CA PHE A 82 -5.24 3.87 11.45
C PHE A 82 -4.46 4.38 12.66
N ILE A 83 -4.91 5.47 13.29
CA ILE A 83 -4.24 6.03 14.46
C ILE A 83 -4.30 5.05 15.64
N ASN A 84 -5.49 4.62 16.06
CA ASN A 84 -5.66 3.90 17.32
C ASN A 84 -5.34 2.41 17.25
N LYS A 85 -5.47 1.77 16.07
CA LYS A 85 -5.26 0.32 15.89
C LYS A 85 -3.95 0.00 15.20
N PHE A 86 -3.37 0.92 14.44
CA PHE A 86 -2.08 0.72 13.77
C PHE A 86 -0.97 1.59 14.39
N VAL A 87 -1.08 2.91 14.30
CA VAL A 87 -0.04 3.86 14.74
C VAL A 87 0.22 3.76 16.24
N LYS A 88 -0.77 3.93 17.12
CA LYS A 88 -0.55 3.96 18.57
C LYS A 88 0.10 2.67 19.11
N PRO A 89 -0.37 1.45 18.74
CA PRO A 89 0.28 0.22 19.18
C PRO A 89 1.74 0.09 18.74
N ILE A 90 2.08 0.64 17.57
CA ILE A 90 3.39 0.51 16.93
C ILE A 90 4.31 1.66 17.39
N LEU A 91 3.92 2.91 17.20
CA LEU A 91 4.73 4.11 17.44
C LEU A 91 4.78 4.57 18.90
N LEU A 92 3.71 4.48 19.69
CA LEU A 92 3.69 5.18 21.00
C LEU A 92 4.23 4.36 22.18
N LYS A 93 4.35 3.03 22.07
CA LYS A 93 4.74 2.20 23.23
C LYS A 93 6.25 2.14 23.49
N SER A 94 7.13 2.44 22.53
CA SER A 94 8.59 2.22 22.72
C SER A 94 9.52 3.04 21.81
N CYS A 95 9.13 4.23 21.34
CA CYS A 95 9.89 4.98 20.33
C CYS A 95 11.23 5.61 20.79
N LYS A 96 11.58 5.62 22.09
CA LYS A 96 12.88 6.18 22.50
C LYS A 96 14.02 5.33 21.91
N ASN A 97 14.76 5.91 20.97
CA ASN A 97 15.91 5.34 20.25
C ASN A 97 15.61 4.18 19.27
N LYS A 98 14.35 3.96 18.89
CA LYS A 98 13.95 2.86 17.99
C LYS A 98 13.11 3.29 16.79
N ALA A 99 13.11 4.58 16.46
CA ALA A 99 12.26 5.14 15.41
C ALA A 99 12.43 4.45 14.04
N LYS A 100 13.62 3.95 13.69
CA LYS A 100 13.85 3.24 12.40
C LYS A 100 12.93 2.01 12.18
N TYR A 101 12.41 1.41 13.25
CA TYR A 101 11.51 0.25 13.16
C TYR A 101 10.03 0.62 13.08
N TYR A 102 9.69 1.90 13.27
CA TYR A 102 8.31 2.37 13.38
C TYR A 102 7.92 3.33 12.26
N PHE A 103 8.90 3.79 11.49
CA PHE A 103 8.69 4.56 10.27
C PHE A 103 8.98 3.67 9.05
N PRO A 104 8.19 3.81 7.98
CA PRO A 104 8.45 3.06 6.76
C PRO A 104 9.73 3.56 6.10
N ILE A 105 10.53 2.63 5.57
CA ILE A 105 11.73 2.94 4.78
C ILE A 105 11.39 3.23 3.32
N LEU A 106 10.29 2.65 2.81
CA LEU A 106 9.69 2.92 1.51
C LEU A 106 8.21 3.19 1.71
N LEU A 107 7.64 4.14 0.96
CA LEU A 107 6.25 4.59 1.12
C LEU A 107 5.69 5.03 -0.24
N GLU A 108 4.61 4.38 -0.68
CA GLU A 108 4.04 4.52 -2.04
C GLU A 108 5.11 4.37 -3.13
N GLU A 109 5.98 3.39 -2.98
CA GLU A 109 7.12 3.19 -3.89
C GLU A 109 6.66 2.52 -5.19
N LYS A 110 6.91 3.19 -6.32
CA LYS A 110 6.49 2.69 -7.64
C LYS A 110 7.62 1.89 -8.27
N ILE A 111 7.42 0.59 -8.36
CA ILE A 111 8.41 -0.35 -8.89
C ILE A 111 8.00 -0.79 -10.29
N TYR A 112 8.99 -0.83 -11.18
CA TYR A 112 8.86 -1.41 -12.51
C TYR A 112 9.96 -2.45 -12.73
N ASN A 113 9.55 -3.70 -12.89
CA ASN A 113 10.42 -4.80 -13.25
C ASN A 113 10.44 -4.95 -14.78
N LYS A 114 11.58 -4.66 -15.40
CA LYS A 114 11.77 -4.74 -16.86
C LYS A 114 11.77 -6.18 -17.39
N GLN A 115 12.30 -7.12 -16.62
CA GLN A 115 12.44 -8.52 -17.04
C GLN A 115 11.07 -9.16 -17.28
N TYR A 116 10.11 -8.86 -16.42
CA TYR A 116 8.76 -9.42 -16.50
C TYR A 116 7.72 -8.42 -17.06
N ASP A 117 8.14 -7.21 -17.43
CA ASP A 117 7.28 -6.08 -17.81
C ASP A 117 6.13 -5.80 -16.83
N PHE A 118 6.40 -5.99 -15.53
CA PHE A 118 5.43 -5.81 -14.45
C PHE A 118 5.69 -4.53 -13.66
N SER A 119 4.62 -3.91 -13.21
CA SER A 119 4.67 -2.73 -12.34
C SER A 119 3.68 -2.83 -11.18
N GLY A 120 4.03 -2.17 -10.08
CA GLY A 120 3.19 -2.07 -8.90
C GLY A 120 3.58 -0.87 -8.05
N ILE A 121 2.73 -0.55 -7.09
CA ILE A 121 3.00 0.43 -6.05
C ILE A 121 2.99 -0.34 -4.73
N ILE A 122 4.07 -0.23 -3.97
CA ILE A 122 4.19 -0.80 -2.62
C ILE A 122 3.80 0.28 -1.63
N ASP A 123 2.72 0.08 -0.89
CA ASP A 123 2.20 1.12 -0.02
C ASP A 123 3.20 1.49 1.08
N ALA A 124 3.78 0.50 1.78
CA ALA A 124 4.82 0.74 2.77
C ALA A 124 5.73 -0.48 3.01
N VAL A 125 6.97 -0.22 3.41
CA VAL A 125 7.94 -1.22 3.86
C VAL A 125 8.50 -0.81 5.20
N PHE A 126 8.48 -1.71 6.19
CA PHE A 126 9.00 -1.50 7.54
C PHE A 126 10.13 -2.48 7.87
N ILE A 127 10.88 -2.18 8.92
CA ILE A 127 11.89 -3.08 9.49
C ILE A 127 11.32 -3.70 10.77
N ASN A 128 11.32 -5.02 10.86
CA ASN A 128 10.93 -5.73 12.07
C ASN A 128 11.95 -5.48 13.20
N ASN A 129 11.48 -5.06 14.37
CA ASN A 129 12.35 -4.75 15.50
C ASN A 129 12.95 -5.98 16.19
N LYS A 130 12.51 -7.20 15.85
CA LYS A 130 12.99 -8.44 16.47
C LYS A 130 14.17 -9.06 15.73
N ASP A 131 14.13 -9.06 14.40
CA ASP A 131 15.11 -9.73 13.54
C ASP A 131 15.68 -8.84 12.43
N GLU A 132 15.33 -7.55 12.41
CA GLU A 132 15.75 -6.57 11.40
C GLU A 132 15.40 -6.98 9.96
N GLU A 133 14.37 -7.82 9.79
CA GLU A 133 13.88 -8.27 8.49
C GLU A 133 12.79 -7.34 7.95
N TYR A 134 12.67 -7.27 6.63
CA TYR A 134 11.69 -6.39 5.99
C TYR A 134 10.27 -6.94 6.05
N ILE A 135 9.33 -6.03 6.27
CA ILE A 135 7.89 -6.27 6.28
C ILE A 135 7.25 -5.40 5.19
N ILE A 136 6.62 -6.02 4.19
CA ILE A 136 5.69 -5.30 3.29
C ILE A 136 4.37 -5.08 4.04
N MET A 137 3.82 -3.87 3.94
CA MET A 137 2.51 -3.51 4.46
C MET A 137 1.64 -2.97 3.33
N ASP A 138 0.46 -3.55 3.15
CA ASP A 138 -0.56 -3.13 2.18
C ASP A 138 -1.81 -2.62 2.93
N TRP A 139 -2.28 -1.41 2.61
CA TRP A 139 -3.47 -0.82 3.22
C TRP A 139 -4.70 -1.14 2.37
N LYS A 140 -5.80 -1.56 3.02
CA LYS A 140 -7.07 -1.83 2.34
C LYS A 140 -8.23 -1.10 3.00
N THR A 141 -8.88 -0.23 2.23
CA THR A 141 -10.14 0.44 2.61
C THR A 141 -11.39 -0.41 2.30
N GLY A 142 -11.24 -1.41 1.43
CA GLY A 142 -12.30 -2.33 1.01
C GLY A 142 -12.68 -3.40 2.05
N LYS A 143 -13.54 -4.33 1.63
CA LYS A 143 -13.92 -5.49 2.44
C LYS A 143 -12.72 -6.42 2.66
N MET A 144 -12.75 -7.14 3.78
CA MET A 144 -11.78 -8.19 4.06
C MET A 144 -11.89 -9.31 3.03
N LYS A 145 -10.75 -9.72 2.49
CA LYS A 145 -10.63 -10.80 1.51
C LYS A 145 -10.36 -12.14 2.20
N SER A 146 -10.47 -13.24 1.46
CA SER A 146 -10.05 -14.55 1.93
C SER A 146 -8.53 -14.60 2.15
N ARG A 147 -8.05 -15.56 2.96
CA ARG A 147 -6.61 -15.73 3.21
C ARG A 147 -5.82 -16.01 1.93
N VAL A 148 -6.42 -16.72 0.98
CA VAL A 148 -5.77 -17.09 -0.29
C VAL A 148 -5.57 -15.83 -1.13
N GLU A 149 -6.62 -15.04 -1.34
CA GLU A 149 -6.52 -13.78 -2.08
C GLU A 149 -5.49 -12.84 -1.45
N ILE A 150 -5.51 -12.66 -0.12
CA ILE A 150 -4.52 -11.81 0.58
C ILE A 150 -3.09 -12.29 0.30
N ARG A 151 -2.83 -13.60 0.35
CA ARG A 151 -1.50 -14.16 0.11
C ARG A 151 -1.04 -13.98 -1.32
N GLU A 152 -1.93 -14.21 -2.29
CA GLU A 152 -1.64 -13.95 -3.70
C GLU A 152 -1.27 -12.49 -3.91
N GLU A 153 -2.08 -11.57 -3.38
CA GLU A 153 -1.85 -10.13 -3.45
C GLU A 153 -0.49 -9.69 -2.91
N LEU A 154 -0.10 -10.24 -1.75
CA LEU A 154 1.17 -9.93 -1.11
C LEU A 154 2.36 -10.61 -1.80
N ALA A 155 2.17 -11.80 -2.39
CA ALA A 155 3.21 -12.49 -3.16
C ALA A 155 3.64 -11.66 -4.38
N TYR A 156 2.70 -11.00 -5.07
CA TYR A 156 3.02 -10.08 -6.16
C TYR A 156 3.96 -8.95 -5.72
N TYR A 157 3.67 -8.34 -4.56
CA TYR A 157 4.48 -7.24 -4.04
C TYR A 157 5.84 -7.70 -3.55
N LYS A 158 5.90 -8.88 -2.91
CA LYS A 158 7.16 -9.51 -2.53
C LYS A 158 8.06 -9.74 -3.74
N LEU A 159 7.54 -10.36 -4.79
CA LEU A 159 8.30 -10.60 -6.02
C LEU A 159 8.81 -9.29 -6.64
N LEU A 160 7.94 -8.27 -6.76
CA LEU A 160 8.34 -6.99 -7.34
C LEU A 160 9.45 -6.31 -6.53
N LEU A 161 9.36 -6.33 -5.21
CA LEU A 161 10.31 -5.66 -4.34
C LEU A 161 11.64 -6.41 -4.22
N ASP A 162 11.60 -7.74 -4.09
CA ASP A 162 12.81 -8.59 -4.05
C ASP A 162 13.64 -8.44 -5.32
N GLU A 163 12.98 -8.37 -6.48
CA GLU A 163 13.64 -8.24 -7.79
C GLU A 163 14.01 -6.78 -8.14
N SER A 164 13.67 -5.81 -7.30
CA SER A 164 13.89 -4.38 -7.61
C SER A 164 15.32 -3.90 -7.34
N GLY A 165 16.06 -4.58 -6.48
CA GLY A 165 17.36 -4.13 -5.97
C GLY A 165 17.30 -2.91 -5.02
N LEU A 166 16.11 -2.50 -4.59
CA LEU A 166 15.95 -1.37 -3.65
C LEU A 166 16.31 -1.72 -2.20
N LEU A 167 16.32 -3.00 -1.86
CA LEU A 167 16.64 -3.51 -0.53
C LEU A 167 17.93 -4.33 -0.58
N ASP A 168 18.67 -4.35 0.53
CA ASP A 168 19.91 -5.10 0.69
C ASP A 168 19.69 -6.61 0.91
N LYS A 169 18.46 -7.02 1.27
CA LYS A 169 18.05 -8.42 1.40
C LYS A 169 16.57 -8.60 1.03
N PRO A 170 16.16 -9.84 0.69
CA PRO A 170 14.76 -10.14 0.38
C PRO A 170 13.81 -9.87 1.55
N VAL A 171 12.56 -9.60 1.22
CA VAL A 171 11.48 -9.39 2.19
C VAL A 171 11.12 -10.72 2.86
N LYS A 172 11.08 -10.75 4.19
CA LYS A 172 10.69 -11.97 4.93
C LYS A 172 9.21 -12.01 5.29
N TYR A 173 8.62 -10.86 5.62
CA TYR A 173 7.26 -10.77 6.12
C TYR A 173 6.38 -9.93 5.20
N CYS A 174 5.11 -10.29 5.10
CA CYS A 174 4.12 -9.52 4.40
C CYS A 174 2.91 -9.36 5.31
N SER A 175 2.22 -8.22 5.20
CA SER A 175 1.10 -7.90 6.05
C SER A 175 0.11 -7.00 5.33
N MET A 176 -1.14 -7.09 5.74
CA MET A 176 -2.23 -6.30 5.16
C MET A 176 -3.11 -5.74 6.26
N PHE A 177 -3.34 -4.43 6.25
CA PHE A 177 -4.16 -3.75 7.24
C PHE A 177 -5.49 -3.30 6.63
N PHE A 178 -6.58 -3.85 7.16
CA PHE A 178 -7.94 -3.52 6.76
C PHE A 178 -8.45 -2.32 7.55
N VAL A 179 -8.23 -1.14 6.99
CA VAL A 179 -8.47 0.19 7.59
C VAL A 179 -9.87 0.31 8.16
N LYS A 180 -10.89 -0.16 7.42
CA LYS A 180 -12.29 -0.08 7.87
C LYS A 180 -12.55 -0.87 9.16
N THR A 181 -11.83 -1.97 9.38
CA THR A 181 -12.04 -2.85 10.54
C THR A 181 -10.97 -2.73 11.61
N GLY A 182 -9.87 -2.01 11.31
CA GLY A 182 -8.68 -1.95 12.16
C GLY A 182 -7.98 -3.31 12.34
N LYS A 183 -8.23 -4.30 11.47
CA LYS A 183 -7.63 -5.63 11.55
C LYS A 183 -6.34 -5.70 10.76
N LEU A 184 -5.31 -6.26 11.38
CA LEU A 184 -4.02 -6.56 10.75
C LEU A 184 -3.93 -8.05 10.44
N PHE A 185 -3.57 -8.37 9.21
CA PHE A 185 -3.23 -9.71 8.75
C PHE A 185 -1.72 -9.82 8.59
N PHE A 186 -1.15 -10.92 9.08
CA PHE A 186 0.26 -11.30 8.95
C PHE A 186 0.34 -12.70 8.33
#